data_AF-A0A1D3JGV2-F1
#
_entry.id   AF-A0A1D3JGV2-F1
#
_cell.length_a   1.000
_cell.length_b   1.000
_cell.length_c   1.000
_cell.angle_alpha   90.00
_cell.angle_beta   90.00
_cell.angle_gamma   90.00
#
_symmetry.space_group_name_H-M   'P 1'
#
loop_
_entity.id
_entity.type
_entity.pdbx_description
1 polymer ?
#
loop_
_entity_poly.entity_id
_entity_poly.type
_entity_poly.pdbx_seq_one_letter_code
_entity_poly.pdbx_strand_id
1 'polypeptide(L)'
;MRNRVSIFNKNILLSNLFLESLYENNEDSAYNEDIHTFTNKIESYYSNSNIPETISIVNEKFIKMCQKNDVIKNISDEIKYCRDMNYYLDLVTGIIKSSKKIPNDIKNKVIANVEQNWEKLPNGKFTDKCTRDTNVDSIRKRCVLKHLHDLKIDKDLIQVYTDQYKTYLGDVWSKIIDYTRPQLGGLYIKIENDSVGIIEEYINFLYSLDYICDVDLSKLSTDDITISTDMDTLMNNISLERISPNNNKKACYNNVYIDMLKKKTSNIKKINNVLSLGIALLGFSLILILIYKFSPLGSLLRRYTKKKIEVDKNMNEEVMSELYNNSENEKSYISYYSVSH
;
A
#
# COMPACT_ATOMS: atom_id res chain seq x y z
N MET A 1 48.40 2.05 -10.68
CA MET A 1 47.26 2.43 -11.55
C MET A 1 46.48 3.54 -10.85
N ARG A 2 46.46 4.76 -11.39
CA ARG A 2 45.56 5.81 -10.90
C ARG A 2 44.13 5.40 -11.25
N ASN A 3 43.29 5.12 -10.26
CA ASN A 3 41.85 5.06 -10.44
C ASN A 3 41.40 6.41 -10.99
N ARG A 4 41.12 6.48 -12.31
CA ARG A 4 40.30 7.55 -12.85
C ARG A 4 38.94 7.37 -12.19
N VAL A 5 38.60 8.24 -11.25
CA VAL A 5 37.23 8.39 -10.79
C VAL A 5 36.44 8.78 -12.04
N SER A 6 35.65 7.84 -12.57
CA SER A 6 34.74 8.15 -13.67
C SER A 6 33.76 9.19 -13.17
N ILE A 7 33.75 10.36 -13.80
CA ILE A 7 32.82 11.43 -13.46
C ILE A 7 31.42 10.94 -13.83
N PHE A 8 30.52 10.88 -12.85
CA PHE A 8 29.12 10.53 -13.08
C PHE A 8 28.46 11.64 -13.90
N ASN A 9 28.16 11.35 -15.16
CA ASN A 9 27.48 12.26 -16.05
C ASN A 9 25.99 11.89 -16.12
N LYS A 10 25.12 12.74 -15.55
CA LYS A 10 23.66 12.53 -15.51
C LYS A 10 23.02 12.42 -16.92
N ASN A 11 23.69 12.87 -17.97
CA ASN A 11 23.20 12.76 -19.36
C ASN A 11 23.30 11.34 -19.92
N ILE A 12 24.08 10.45 -19.28
CA ILE A 12 24.17 9.04 -19.72
C ILE A 12 23.00 8.20 -19.19
N LEU A 13 22.20 8.75 -18.27
CA LEU A 13 21.05 8.07 -17.68
C LEU A 13 19.94 7.94 -18.72
N LEU A 14 19.59 6.70 -19.06
CA LEU A 14 18.56 6.42 -20.06
C LEU A 14 17.15 6.74 -19.55
N SER A 15 16.95 6.72 -18.23
CA SER A 15 15.71 7.14 -17.59
C SER A 15 15.45 8.65 -17.67
N ASN A 16 16.51 9.40 -18.01
CA ASN A 16 16.60 10.83 -17.83
C ASN A 16 16.23 11.63 -19.10
N LEU A 17 15.43 11.02 -19.97
CA LEU A 17 15.10 11.49 -21.32
C LEU A 17 14.69 12.96 -21.39
N PHE A 18 14.03 13.52 -20.36
CA PHE A 18 13.61 14.92 -20.36
C PHE A 18 14.63 15.89 -19.77
N LEU A 19 15.58 15.41 -18.96
CA LEU A 19 16.59 16.31 -18.42
C LEU A 19 17.71 16.58 -19.44
N GLU A 20 18.02 15.69 -20.39
CA GLU A 20 19.05 15.96 -21.42
C GLU A 20 18.79 17.26 -22.21
N SER A 21 17.53 17.49 -22.62
CA SER A 21 17.10 18.73 -23.31
C SER A 21 16.98 19.98 -22.42
N LEU A 22 17.00 19.84 -21.08
CA LEU A 22 16.93 20.97 -20.16
C LEU A 22 18.23 21.77 -20.06
N TYR A 23 19.32 21.17 -20.53
CA TYR A 23 20.68 21.48 -20.13
C TYR A 23 21.57 21.97 -21.29
N GLU A 24 21.01 22.21 -22.48
CA GLU A 24 21.75 22.62 -23.67
C GLU A 24 21.56 24.11 -24.03
N ASN A 25 21.44 24.99 -23.05
CA ASN A 25 21.33 26.44 -23.33
C ASN A 25 22.55 27.24 -22.89
N ASN A 26 23.67 26.58 -22.64
CA ASN A 26 24.96 27.25 -22.55
C ASN A 26 25.85 26.69 -23.66
N GLU A 27 26.24 27.53 -24.61
CA GLU A 27 27.29 27.20 -25.59
C GLU A 27 28.65 26.93 -24.91
N ASP A 28 28.76 27.03 -23.58
CA ASP A 28 30.01 26.97 -22.81
C ASP A 28 30.09 25.89 -21.69
N SER A 29 29.11 25.01 -21.46
CA SER A 29 29.25 24.00 -20.38
C SER A 29 28.88 22.58 -20.79
N ALA A 30 29.84 21.90 -21.42
CA ALA A 30 29.79 20.49 -21.78
C ALA A 30 29.83 19.50 -20.59
N TYR A 31 29.83 19.97 -19.33
CA TYR A 31 29.91 19.10 -18.16
C TYR A 31 29.13 19.69 -16.98
N ASN A 32 28.09 18.97 -16.52
CA ASN A 32 27.38 19.17 -15.24
C ASN A 32 26.28 20.23 -15.17
N GLU A 33 25.33 20.22 -16.12
CA GLU A 33 24.05 20.88 -15.89
C GLU A 33 23.06 19.88 -15.27
N ASP A 34 22.44 20.25 -14.14
CA ASP A 34 21.56 19.38 -13.37
C ASP A 34 20.32 20.11 -12.83
N ILE A 35 19.53 19.42 -12.00
CA ILE A 35 18.31 19.96 -11.41
C ILE A 35 18.55 21.25 -10.59
N HIS A 36 19.74 21.43 -10.02
CA HIS A 36 20.11 22.68 -9.32
C HIS A 36 20.32 23.80 -10.32
N THR A 37 21.00 23.56 -11.44
CA THR A 37 21.13 24.55 -12.52
C THR A 37 19.76 24.95 -13.06
N PHE A 38 18.87 24.00 -13.32
CA PHE A 38 17.51 24.30 -13.78
C PHE A 38 16.71 25.09 -12.73
N THR A 39 16.78 24.69 -11.45
CA THR A 39 16.16 25.41 -10.34
C THR A 39 16.67 26.86 -10.27
N ASN A 40 18.00 27.05 -10.28
CA ASN A 40 18.63 28.37 -10.23
C ASN A 40 18.23 29.26 -11.40
N LYS A 41 18.04 28.66 -12.58
CA LYS A 41 17.63 29.37 -13.80
C LYS A 41 16.18 29.83 -13.74
N ILE A 42 15.26 28.96 -13.29
CA ILE A 42 13.87 29.38 -13.03
C ILE A 42 13.88 30.52 -12.02
N GLU A 43 14.62 30.35 -10.93
CA GLU A 43 14.71 31.32 -9.83
C GLU A 43 15.31 32.67 -10.22
N SER A 44 16.31 32.69 -11.09
CA SER A 44 16.97 33.93 -11.50
C SER A 44 16.03 34.85 -12.27
N TYR A 45 15.07 34.29 -13.03
CA TYR A 45 14.09 35.10 -13.74
C TYR A 45 13.20 35.91 -12.79
N TYR A 46 12.88 35.38 -11.61
CA TYR A 46 12.07 36.09 -10.61
C TYR A 46 12.89 37.07 -9.75
N SER A 47 14.22 37.08 -9.89
CA SER A 47 15.10 37.92 -9.07
C SER A 47 15.23 39.35 -9.62
N ASN A 48 15.07 39.56 -10.94
CA ASN A 48 15.44 40.83 -11.60
C ASN A 48 14.47 41.30 -12.72
N SER A 49 13.30 40.68 -12.94
CA SER A 49 12.43 41.02 -14.08
C SER A 49 10.97 41.25 -13.71
N ASN A 50 10.23 41.94 -14.60
CA ASN A 50 8.80 42.14 -14.47
C ASN A 50 8.06 40.80 -14.63
N ILE A 51 7.13 40.53 -13.71
CA ILE A 51 6.40 39.26 -13.58
C ILE A 51 5.86 38.69 -14.91
N PRO A 52 5.23 39.48 -15.82
CA PRO A 52 4.71 38.95 -17.08
C PRO A 52 5.80 38.44 -18.04
N GLU A 53 6.95 39.10 -18.06
CA GLU A 53 8.09 38.76 -18.90
C GLU A 53 8.74 37.45 -18.41
N THR A 54 8.85 37.29 -17.09
CA THR A 54 9.35 36.07 -16.46
C THR A 54 8.52 34.83 -16.82
N ILE A 55 7.19 34.96 -16.77
CA ILE A 55 6.24 33.88 -17.06
C ILE A 55 6.40 33.40 -18.51
N SER A 56 6.60 34.33 -19.45
CA SER A 56 6.83 34.02 -20.86
C SER A 56 8.15 33.28 -21.09
N ILE A 57 9.22 33.67 -20.40
CA ILE A 57 10.55 33.04 -20.54
C ILE A 57 10.53 31.59 -20.02
N VAL A 58 9.90 31.33 -18.88
CA VAL A 58 9.75 29.97 -18.32
C VAL A 58 9.00 29.07 -19.31
N ASN A 59 7.92 29.58 -19.92
CA ASN A 59 7.18 28.85 -20.95
C ASN A 59 8.02 28.54 -22.18
N GLU A 60 8.67 29.55 -22.75
CA GLU A 60 9.40 29.38 -24.00
C GLU A 60 10.48 28.32 -23.84
N LYS A 61 11.16 28.30 -22.68
CA LYS A 61 12.15 27.27 -22.37
C LYS A 61 11.54 25.91 -22.11
N PHE A 62 10.41 25.84 -21.40
CA PHE A 62 9.66 24.59 -21.23
C PHE A 62 9.23 24.00 -22.59
N ILE A 63 8.70 24.83 -23.48
CA ILE A 63 8.29 24.44 -24.83
C ILE A 63 9.50 23.98 -25.66
N LYS A 64 10.58 24.78 -25.68
CA LYS A 64 11.83 24.44 -26.40
C LYS A 64 12.42 23.13 -25.90
N MET A 65 12.36 22.87 -24.60
CA MET A 65 12.78 21.59 -24.00
C MET A 65 11.94 20.43 -24.53
N CYS A 66 10.61 20.55 -24.49
CA CYS A 66 9.72 19.52 -25.04
C CYS A 66 9.94 19.31 -26.55
N GLN A 67 10.31 20.35 -27.30
CA GLN A 67 10.53 20.26 -28.74
C GLN A 67 11.91 19.72 -29.14
N LYS A 68 12.97 20.06 -28.39
CA LYS A 68 14.37 19.65 -28.65
C LYS A 68 14.60 18.16 -28.49
N ASN A 69 13.79 17.51 -27.66
CA ASN A 69 13.83 16.07 -27.52
C ASN A 69 13.33 15.40 -28.80
N ASP A 70 14.23 15.15 -29.77
CA ASP A 70 14.02 14.21 -30.89
C ASP A 70 13.64 12.81 -30.39
N VAL A 71 13.89 12.54 -29.11
CA VAL A 71 13.28 11.49 -28.30
C VAL A 71 11.75 11.39 -28.52
N ILE A 72 11.01 12.49 -28.55
CA ILE A 72 9.56 12.47 -28.77
C ILE A 72 9.21 12.02 -30.19
N LYS A 73 10.07 12.27 -31.19
CA LYS A 73 9.86 11.80 -32.57
C LYS A 73 9.99 10.28 -32.68
N ASN A 74 10.83 9.66 -31.85
CA ASN A 74 11.15 8.23 -31.91
C ASN A 74 10.48 7.37 -30.81
N ILE A 75 9.81 7.96 -29.82
CA ILE A 75 9.03 7.19 -28.85
C ILE A 75 7.76 6.65 -29.54
N SER A 76 7.76 5.36 -29.82
CA SER A 76 6.58 4.57 -30.18
C SER A 76 5.80 4.07 -28.96
N ASP A 77 6.45 4.06 -27.79
CA ASP A 77 5.86 3.62 -26.52
C ASP A 77 5.08 4.76 -25.85
N GLU A 78 3.78 4.78 -26.14
CA GLU A 78 2.79 5.70 -25.57
C GLU A 78 2.84 5.73 -24.02
N ILE A 79 2.96 4.57 -23.39
CA ILE A 79 2.90 4.46 -21.92
C ILE A 79 4.13 5.10 -21.30
N LYS A 80 5.32 4.80 -21.85
CA LYS A 80 6.57 5.44 -21.42
C LYS A 80 6.50 6.94 -21.61
N TYR A 81 6.02 7.41 -22.77
CA TYR A 81 5.87 8.83 -23.05
C TYR A 81 5.01 9.53 -22.00
N CYS A 82 3.79 9.05 -21.76
CA CYS A 82 2.88 9.66 -20.81
C CYS A 82 3.43 9.66 -19.38
N ARG A 83 4.06 8.56 -18.94
CA ARG A 83 4.68 8.47 -17.62
C ARG A 83 5.77 9.52 -17.43
N ASP A 84 6.71 9.58 -18.37
CA ASP A 84 7.88 10.45 -18.27
C ASP A 84 7.48 11.93 -18.39
N MET A 85 6.51 12.26 -19.25
CA MET A 85 5.98 13.62 -19.42
C MET A 85 5.18 14.10 -18.21
N ASN A 86 4.28 13.27 -17.68
CA ASN A 86 3.50 13.63 -16.49
C ASN A 86 4.40 13.84 -15.27
N TYR A 87 5.41 12.99 -15.10
CA TYR A 87 6.43 13.17 -14.08
C TYR A 87 7.18 14.50 -14.26
N TYR A 88 7.55 14.85 -15.49
CA TYR A 88 8.29 16.08 -15.74
C TYR A 88 7.48 17.33 -15.34
N LEU A 89 6.18 17.36 -15.66
CA LEU A 89 5.28 18.41 -15.18
C LEU A 89 5.21 18.48 -13.65
N ASP A 90 5.19 17.33 -12.97
CA ASP A 90 5.19 17.27 -11.51
C ASP A 90 6.50 17.80 -10.92
N LEU A 91 7.63 17.55 -11.57
CA LEU A 91 8.95 18.04 -11.18
C LEU A 91 9.06 19.57 -11.33
N VAL A 92 8.64 20.12 -12.48
CA VAL A 92 8.58 21.57 -12.70
C VAL A 92 7.67 22.24 -11.68
N THR A 93 6.50 21.64 -11.43
CA THR A 93 5.57 22.08 -10.38
C THR A 93 6.25 22.08 -9.01
N GLY A 94 7.01 21.03 -8.70
CA GLY A 94 7.76 20.91 -7.46
C GLY A 94 8.84 21.98 -7.30
N ILE A 95 9.61 22.27 -8.35
CA ILE A 95 10.59 23.35 -8.33
C ILE A 95 9.92 24.70 -8.07
N ILE A 96 8.83 25.01 -8.79
CA ILE A 96 8.12 26.28 -8.61
C ILE A 96 7.54 26.39 -7.20
N LYS A 97 6.93 25.32 -6.69
CA LYS A 97 6.33 25.31 -5.34
C LYS A 97 7.36 25.40 -4.22
N SER A 98 8.48 24.68 -4.34
CA SER A 98 9.55 24.64 -3.34
C SER A 98 10.46 25.87 -3.36
N SER A 99 10.52 26.62 -4.48
CA SER A 99 11.35 27.82 -4.56
C SER A 99 10.90 28.90 -3.56
N LYS A 100 11.89 29.49 -2.87
CA LYS A 100 11.70 30.63 -1.96
C LYS A 100 11.80 31.98 -2.67
N LYS A 101 12.37 32.01 -3.88
CA LYS A 101 12.57 33.24 -4.66
C LYS A 101 11.36 33.60 -5.51
N ILE A 102 10.44 32.66 -5.74
CA ILE A 102 9.18 32.90 -6.44
C ILE A 102 8.13 33.31 -5.40
N PRO A 103 7.50 34.50 -5.52
CA PRO A 103 6.42 34.91 -4.63
C PRO A 103 5.24 33.93 -4.65
N ASN A 104 4.68 33.63 -3.48
CA ASN A 104 3.65 32.60 -3.33
C ASN A 104 2.36 32.89 -4.12
N ASP A 105 2.00 34.16 -4.26
CA ASP A 105 0.86 34.65 -5.05
C ASP A 105 1.07 34.48 -6.57
N ILE A 106 2.31 34.28 -7.00
CA ILE A 106 2.70 34.11 -8.40
C ILE A 106 2.86 32.62 -8.76
N LYS A 107 3.28 31.77 -7.83
CA LYS A 107 3.53 30.33 -8.07
C LYS A 107 2.40 29.64 -8.84
N ASN A 108 1.15 29.85 -8.42
CA ASN A 108 0.00 29.22 -9.08
C ASN A 108 -0.21 29.73 -10.52
N LYS A 109 0.07 31.02 -10.79
CA LYS A 109 -0.03 31.59 -12.15
C LYS A 109 1.03 30.97 -13.07
N VAL A 110 2.25 30.79 -12.57
CA VAL A 110 3.35 30.18 -13.33
C VAL A 110 3.02 28.72 -13.65
N ILE A 111 2.56 27.96 -12.66
CA ILE A 111 2.17 26.56 -12.84
C ILE A 111 1.04 26.44 -13.86
N ALA A 112 -0.05 27.19 -13.69
CA ALA A 112 -1.18 27.16 -14.61
C ALA A 112 -0.78 27.48 -16.05
N ASN A 113 0.16 28.41 -16.21
CA ASN A 113 0.67 28.80 -17.50
C ASN A 113 1.61 27.75 -18.13
N VAL A 114 2.43 27.04 -17.34
CA VAL A 114 3.17 25.86 -17.82
C VAL A 114 2.19 24.76 -18.28
N GLU A 115 1.14 24.49 -17.51
CA GLU A 115 0.12 23.49 -17.84
C GLU A 115 -0.69 23.86 -19.11
N GLN A 116 -1.07 25.12 -19.28
CA GLN A 116 -1.76 25.58 -20.49
C GLN A 116 -0.91 25.48 -21.75
N ASN A 117 0.40 25.67 -21.64
CA ASN A 117 1.30 25.53 -22.78
C ASN A 117 1.67 24.08 -23.06
N TRP A 118 1.60 23.22 -22.05
CA TRP A 118 1.69 21.78 -22.23
C TRP A 118 0.61 21.25 -23.17
N GLU A 119 -0.65 21.69 -23.00
CA GLU A 119 -1.76 21.32 -23.89
C GLU A 119 -1.55 21.77 -25.35
N LYS A 120 -0.72 22.80 -25.57
CA LYS A 120 -0.45 23.40 -26.89
C LYS A 120 0.77 22.80 -27.59
N LEU A 121 1.52 21.90 -26.95
CA LEU A 121 2.74 21.35 -27.54
C LEU A 121 2.41 20.49 -28.78
N PRO A 122 2.95 20.84 -29.96
CA PRO A 122 2.56 20.24 -31.23
C PRO A 122 3.05 18.79 -31.43
N ASN A 123 3.72 18.18 -30.43
CA ASN A 123 4.09 16.76 -30.48
C ASN A 123 3.04 15.82 -29.85
N GLY A 124 1.81 16.30 -29.66
CA GLY A 124 0.54 15.81 -30.22
C GLY A 124 0.29 14.34 -30.64
N LYS A 125 1.16 13.36 -30.34
CA LYS A 125 0.94 11.96 -30.75
C LYS A 125 0.05 11.21 -29.77
N PHE A 126 0.10 11.61 -28.49
CA PHE A 126 -0.62 10.97 -27.38
C PHE A 126 -1.16 11.97 -26.35
N THR A 127 -1.15 13.28 -26.62
CA THR A 127 -1.57 14.31 -25.65
C THR A 127 -3.04 14.18 -25.25
N ASP A 128 -3.89 13.70 -26.15
CA ASP A 128 -5.29 13.34 -25.93
C ASP A 128 -5.45 12.08 -25.06
N LYS A 129 -4.41 11.25 -24.93
CA LYS A 129 -4.41 9.98 -24.19
C LYS A 129 -3.70 10.04 -22.86
N CYS A 130 -2.72 10.95 -22.69
CA CYS A 130 -2.02 11.13 -21.44
C CYS A 130 -2.90 11.88 -20.43
N THR A 131 -3.74 11.16 -19.69
CA THR A 131 -4.51 11.75 -18.60
C THR A 131 -3.61 12.03 -17.39
N ARG A 132 -3.73 13.23 -16.80
CA ARG A 132 -2.98 13.63 -15.60
C ARG A 132 -3.91 14.30 -14.60
N ASP A 133 -4.06 13.68 -13.43
CA ASP A 133 -4.68 14.31 -12.27
C ASP A 133 -3.62 15.05 -11.43
N THR A 134 -3.90 16.30 -11.08
CA THR A 134 -3.02 17.20 -10.33
C THR A 134 -3.13 17.02 -8.81
N ASN A 135 -4.01 16.15 -8.34
CA ASN A 135 -4.14 15.88 -6.91
C ASN A 135 -2.86 15.22 -6.35
N VAL A 136 -2.62 15.46 -5.06
CA VAL A 136 -1.39 15.04 -4.38
C VAL A 136 -1.20 13.52 -4.39
N ASP A 137 -2.28 12.74 -4.27
CA ASP A 137 -2.22 11.28 -4.30
C ASP A 137 -1.75 10.76 -5.67
N SER A 138 -2.29 11.32 -6.74
CA SER A 138 -1.95 10.98 -8.12
C SER A 138 -0.50 11.33 -8.45
N ILE A 139 -0.01 12.49 -7.99
CA ILE A 139 1.40 12.86 -8.11
C ILE A 139 2.28 11.81 -7.42
N ARG A 140 1.96 11.46 -6.17
CA ARG A 140 2.75 10.50 -5.40
C ARG A 140 2.79 9.11 -6.07
N LYS A 141 1.66 8.63 -6.59
CA LYS A 141 1.58 7.37 -7.35
C LYS A 141 2.45 7.41 -8.61
N ARG A 142 2.44 8.53 -9.34
CA ARG A 142 3.32 8.72 -10.51
C ARG A 142 4.80 8.71 -10.13
N CYS A 143 5.19 9.32 -9.02
CA CYS A 143 6.57 9.26 -8.53
C CYS A 143 7.00 7.81 -8.26
N VAL A 144 6.17 7.03 -7.57
CA VAL A 144 6.43 5.61 -7.29
C VAL A 144 6.60 4.81 -8.58
N LEU A 145 5.68 4.99 -9.52
CA LEU A 145 5.72 4.30 -10.81
C LEU A 145 6.97 4.68 -11.61
N LYS A 146 7.27 5.98 -11.71
CA LYS A 146 8.45 6.50 -12.41
C LYS A 146 9.73 5.95 -11.79
N HIS A 147 9.85 5.96 -10.46
CA HIS A 147 11.02 5.45 -9.73
C HIS A 147 11.34 4.00 -10.09
N LEU A 148 10.35 3.10 -10.09
CA LEU A 148 10.56 1.69 -10.48
C LEU A 148 11.06 1.54 -11.90
N HIS A 149 10.50 2.30 -12.84
CA HIS A 149 10.95 2.27 -14.22
C HIS A 149 12.38 2.81 -14.37
N ASP A 150 12.72 3.87 -13.66
CA ASP A 150 14.05 4.49 -13.72
C ASP A 150 15.12 3.57 -13.17
N LEU A 151 14.87 2.97 -12.00
CA LEU A 151 15.74 1.96 -11.41
C LEU A 151 15.99 0.77 -12.36
N LYS A 152 14.95 0.30 -13.06
CA LYS A 152 15.10 -0.79 -14.01
C LYS A 152 15.89 -0.38 -15.26
N ILE A 153 15.62 0.81 -15.79
CA ILE A 153 16.26 1.33 -17.01
C ILE A 153 17.75 1.61 -16.75
N ASP A 154 18.08 2.19 -15.60
CA ASP A 154 19.45 2.61 -15.27
C ASP A 154 20.25 1.57 -14.48
N LYS A 155 19.75 0.34 -14.32
CA LYS A 155 20.32 -0.67 -13.40
C LYS A 155 21.84 -0.85 -13.55
N ASP A 156 22.34 -0.86 -14.79
CA ASP A 156 23.76 -1.09 -15.07
C ASP A 156 24.60 0.14 -14.68
N LEU A 157 24.03 1.35 -14.83
CA LEU A 157 24.66 2.61 -14.41
C LEU A 157 24.62 2.76 -12.90
N ILE A 158 23.53 2.35 -12.24
CA ILE A 158 23.41 2.34 -10.78
C ILE A 158 24.49 1.47 -10.16
N GLN A 159 24.81 0.32 -10.78
CA GLN A 159 25.88 -0.56 -10.31
C GLN A 159 27.26 0.11 -10.35
N VAL A 160 27.51 0.97 -11.33
CA VAL A 160 28.79 1.68 -11.48
C VAL A 160 28.85 2.94 -10.60
N TYR A 161 27.73 3.65 -10.44
CA TYR A 161 27.66 4.99 -9.85
C TYR A 161 26.70 5.06 -8.64
N THR A 162 26.72 4.03 -7.78
CA THR A 162 25.71 3.86 -6.72
C THR A 162 25.53 5.10 -5.83
N ASP A 163 26.62 5.67 -5.30
CA ASP A 163 26.55 6.81 -4.37
C ASP A 163 26.13 8.09 -5.07
N GLN A 164 26.62 8.31 -6.29
CA GLN A 164 26.26 9.46 -7.11
C GLN A 164 24.79 9.38 -7.55
N TYR A 165 24.28 8.17 -7.84
CA TYR A 165 22.89 7.96 -8.20
C TYR A 165 21.96 8.18 -6.99
N LYS A 166 22.33 7.74 -5.78
CA LYS A 166 21.59 8.08 -4.54
C LYS A 166 21.49 9.59 -4.34
N THR A 167 22.59 10.31 -4.57
CA THR A 167 22.61 11.77 -4.49
C THR A 167 21.66 12.39 -5.52
N TYR A 168 21.69 11.89 -6.77
CA TYR A 168 20.77 12.30 -7.82
C TYR A 168 19.29 12.06 -7.47
N LEU A 169 18.94 10.90 -6.90
CA LEU A 169 17.57 10.63 -6.41
C LEU A 169 17.15 11.62 -5.33
N GLY A 170 18.07 11.95 -4.41
CA GLY A 170 17.87 13.00 -3.40
C GLY A 170 17.52 14.34 -4.04
N ASP A 171 18.32 14.79 -5.00
CA ASP A 171 18.14 16.07 -5.68
C ASP A 171 16.80 16.14 -6.44
N VAL A 172 16.42 15.05 -7.11
CA VAL A 172 15.20 14.95 -7.92
C VAL A 172 13.95 14.86 -7.06
N TRP A 173 13.89 13.88 -6.17
CA TRP A 173 12.67 13.61 -5.42
C TRP A 173 12.39 14.65 -4.34
N SER A 174 13.43 15.28 -3.77
CA SER A 174 13.24 16.36 -2.78
C SER A 174 12.32 17.47 -3.30
N LYS A 175 12.45 17.87 -4.57
CA LYS A 175 11.62 18.93 -5.17
C LYS A 175 10.12 18.60 -5.14
N ILE A 176 9.77 17.33 -5.31
CA ILE A 176 8.36 16.89 -5.30
C ILE A 176 7.91 16.59 -3.87
N ILE A 177 8.75 15.91 -3.08
CA ILE A 177 8.46 15.54 -1.70
C ILE A 177 8.20 16.78 -0.85
N ASP A 178 8.97 17.85 -1.02
CA ASP A 178 8.88 19.07 -0.21
C ASP A 178 7.48 19.70 -0.20
N TYR A 179 6.72 19.58 -1.29
CA TYR A 179 5.35 20.12 -1.37
C TYR A 179 4.24 19.06 -1.30
N THR A 180 4.57 17.78 -1.46
CA THR A 180 3.60 16.69 -1.43
C THR A 180 3.62 15.90 -0.12
N ARG A 181 4.58 16.11 0.78
CA ARG A 181 4.66 15.41 2.08
C ARG A 181 3.48 15.80 2.99
N PRO A 182 2.84 14.83 3.69
CA PRO A 182 1.83 15.15 4.70
C PRO A 182 2.46 15.80 5.93
N GLN A 183 1.72 16.69 6.60
CA GLN A 183 2.21 17.44 7.76
C GLN A 183 2.64 16.53 8.93
N LEU A 184 1.93 15.42 9.14
CA LEU A 184 2.16 14.49 10.27
C LEU A 184 3.08 13.31 9.92
N GLY A 185 3.65 13.28 8.71
CA GLY A 185 4.50 12.17 8.24
C GLY A 185 3.74 10.84 8.10
N GLY A 186 4.49 9.74 8.14
CA GLY A 186 3.93 8.37 8.20
C GLY A 186 3.19 7.94 6.94
N LEU A 187 3.70 8.24 5.76
CA LEU A 187 3.07 7.87 4.50
C LEU A 187 3.69 6.57 3.97
N TYR A 188 2.86 5.58 3.68
CA TYR A 188 3.29 4.28 3.20
C TYR A 188 2.70 3.97 1.84
N ILE A 189 3.44 3.20 1.07
CA ILE A 189 3.03 2.70 -0.23
C ILE A 189 2.82 1.20 -0.20
N LYS A 190 1.87 0.74 -1.00
CA LYS A 190 1.71 -0.64 -1.43
C LYS A 190 1.73 -0.67 -2.94
N ILE A 191 2.58 -1.50 -3.52
CA ILE A 191 2.60 -1.80 -4.96
C ILE A 191 2.25 -3.27 -5.08
N GLU A 192 1.15 -3.59 -5.76
CA GLU A 192 0.64 -4.96 -5.79
C GLU A 192 0.02 -5.31 -7.13
N ASN A 193 0.72 -6.14 -7.91
CA ASN A 193 0.20 -6.78 -9.12
C ASN A 193 0.70 -8.24 -9.21
N ASP A 194 0.51 -8.89 -10.36
CA ASP A 194 0.87 -10.30 -10.59
C ASP A 194 2.37 -10.61 -10.43
N SER A 195 3.26 -9.62 -10.37
CA SER A 195 4.72 -9.80 -10.36
C SER A 195 5.48 -8.85 -9.43
N VAL A 196 4.80 -7.88 -8.81
CA VAL A 196 5.39 -6.88 -7.90
C VAL A 196 4.55 -6.81 -6.64
N GLY A 197 5.24 -6.81 -5.50
CA GLY A 197 4.64 -6.80 -4.17
C GLY A 197 5.59 -6.09 -3.21
N ILE A 198 5.38 -4.79 -3.03
CA ILE A 198 6.27 -3.93 -2.24
C ILE A 198 5.43 -3.14 -1.25
N ILE A 199 5.86 -3.13 0.00
CA ILE A 199 5.32 -2.26 1.04
C ILE A 199 6.47 -1.54 1.74
N GLU A 200 6.43 -0.20 1.75
CA GLU A 200 7.50 0.64 2.28
C GLU A 200 6.98 2.04 2.64
N GLU A 201 7.70 2.77 3.49
CA GLU A 201 7.51 4.20 3.69
C GLU A 201 7.86 4.98 2.40
N TYR A 202 7.01 5.92 2.02
CA TYR A 202 7.04 6.60 0.73
C TYR A 202 8.38 7.27 0.42
N ILE A 203 8.97 7.97 1.40
CA ILE A 203 10.23 8.70 1.21
C ILE A 203 11.41 7.74 1.13
N ASN A 204 11.45 6.74 2.02
CA ASN A 204 12.45 5.68 2.02
C ASN A 204 12.46 4.95 0.68
N PHE A 205 11.28 4.66 0.12
CA PHE A 205 11.15 4.03 -1.18
C PHE A 205 11.81 4.86 -2.29
N LEU A 206 11.49 6.15 -2.38
CA LEU A 206 12.00 7.03 -3.44
C LEU A 206 13.51 7.28 -3.35
N TYR A 207 14.09 7.23 -2.15
CA TYR A 207 15.54 7.36 -1.97
C TYR A 207 16.32 6.03 -2.01
N SER A 208 15.62 4.90 -2.12
CA SER A 208 16.25 3.59 -2.14
C SER A 208 16.53 3.08 -3.56
N LEU A 209 17.63 2.32 -3.68
CA LEU A 209 18.01 1.56 -4.87
C LEU A 209 17.65 0.07 -4.76
N ASP A 210 17.09 -0.36 -3.63
CA ASP A 210 16.87 -1.79 -3.32
C ASP A 210 15.72 -2.39 -4.15
N TYR A 211 14.99 -1.55 -4.87
CA TYR A 211 13.77 -1.90 -5.60
C TYR A 211 13.97 -2.10 -7.11
N ILE A 212 15.18 -2.50 -7.53
CA ILE A 212 15.45 -2.89 -8.93
C ILE A 212 14.77 -4.24 -9.21
N CYS A 213 13.67 -4.21 -9.96
CA CYS A 213 12.90 -5.40 -10.30
C CYS A 213 13.23 -5.96 -11.69
N ASP A 214 13.72 -7.20 -11.73
CA ASP A 214 13.96 -8.00 -12.96
C ASP A 214 12.65 -8.60 -13.55
N VAL A 215 11.56 -7.84 -13.50
CA VAL A 215 10.22 -8.27 -13.98
C VAL A 215 9.72 -7.34 -15.06
N ASP A 216 8.80 -7.80 -15.89
CA ASP A 216 8.15 -6.90 -16.85
C ASP A 216 7.28 -5.87 -16.11
N LEU A 217 7.61 -4.58 -16.26
CA LEU A 217 6.91 -3.47 -15.65
C LEU A 217 5.89 -2.84 -16.61
N SER A 218 5.78 -3.33 -17.85
CA SER A 218 4.87 -2.76 -18.87
C SER A 218 3.40 -2.76 -18.44
N LYS A 219 3.01 -3.71 -17.59
CA LYS A 219 1.65 -3.85 -17.04
C LYS A 219 1.43 -3.12 -15.73
N LEU A 220 2.49 -2.56 -15.12
CA LEU A 220 2.36 -1.85 -13.86
C LEU A 220 1.77 -0.46 -14.12
N SER A 221 0.75 -0.10 -13.35
CA SER A 221 0.03 1.15 -13.47
C SER A 221 -0.09 1.87 -12.13
N THR A 222 -0.63 3.08 -12.13
CA THR A 222 -0.94 3.81 -10.89
C THR A 222 -2.06 3.15 -10.08
N ASP A 223 -2.89 2.31 -10.68
CA ASP A 223 -4.00 1.63 -10.00
C ASP A 223 -3.49 0.46 -9.13
N ASP A 224 -2.31 -0.07 -9.46
CA ASP A 224 -1.62 -1.07 -8.65
C ASP A 224 -0.95 -0.46 -7.41
N ILE A 225 -0.96 0.86 -7.29
CA ILE A 225 -0.31 1.61 -6.21
C ILE A 225 -1.37 2.13 -5.26
N THR A 226 -1.27 1.75 -3.99
CA THR A 226 -2.06 2.30 -2.88
C THR A 226 -1.14 3.11 -1.98
N ILE A 227 -1.61 4.28 -1.53
CA ILE A 227 -0.89 5.13 -0.60
C ILE A 227 -1.78 5.35 0.62
N SER A 228 -1.22 5.22 1.81
CA SER A 228 -1.97 5.35 3.06
C SER A 228 -1.09 5.88 4.18
N THR A 229 -1.67 6.66 5.10
CA THR A 229 -1.04 6.96 6.39
C THR A 229 -1.31 5.88 7.45
N ASP A 230 -2.24 4.98 7.15
CA ASP A 230 -2.61 3.85 8.00
C ASP A 230 -2.07 2.55 7.40
N MET A 231 -1.06 1.99 8.08
CA MET A 231 -0.45 0.72 7.73
C MET A 231 -1.37 -0.48 7.92
N ASP A 232 -2.27 -0.44 8.90
CA ASP A 232 -3.18 -1.55 9.18
C ASP A 232 -4.21 -1.69 8.05
N THR A 233 -4.71 -0.57 7.53
CA THR A 233 -5.58 -0.56 6.35
C THR A 233 -4.85 -1.13 5.12
N LEU A 234 -3.60 -0.73 4.92
CA LEU A 234 -2.78 -1.17 3.78
C LEU A 234 -2.48 -2.67 3.84
N MET A 235 -2.22 -3.17 5.06
CA MET A 235 -2.05 -4.58 5.41
C MET A 235 -3.28 -5.46 5.14
N ASN A 236 -4.46 -4.98 5.54
CA ASN A 236 -5.69 -5.76 5.41
C ASN A 236 -6.10 -5.95 3.94
N ASN A 237 -5.75 -4.99 3.08
CA ASN A 237 -6.13 -4.95 1.67
C ASN A 237 -5.17 -5.72 0.73
N ILE A 238 -4.21 -6.49 1.23
CA ILE A 238 -3.30 -7.31 0.40
C ILE A 238 -4.07 -8.49 -0.23
N SER A 239 -3.95 -8.72 -1.52
CA SER A 239 -4.64 -9.81 -2.22
C SER A 239 -3.84 -11.11 -2.18
N LEU A 240 -4.46 -12.19 -1.70
CA LEU A 240 -3.89 -13.53 -1.77
C LEU A 240 -4.14 -14.22 -3.11
N GLU A 241 -5.10 -13.74 -3.90
CA GLU A 241 -5.48 -14.32 -5.20
C GLU A 241 -4.50 -13.98 -6.32
N ARG A 242 -3.79 -12.85 -6.19
CA ARG A 242 -2.85 -12.35 -7.22
C ARG A 242 -1.51 -13.10 -7.26
N ILE A 243 -1.27 -14.00 -6.31
CA ILE A 243 -0.04 -14.80 -6.27
C ILE A 243 -0.28 -16.07 -7.07
N SER A 244 0.09 -16.06 -8.35
CA SER A 244 0.04 -17.28 -9.17
C SER A 244 1.02 -18.32 -8.58
N PRO A 245 0.55 -19.49 -8.11
CA PRO A 245 1.41 -20.51 -7.53
C PRO A 245 2.34 -21.18 -8.57
N ASN A 246 2.15 -20.89 -9.86
CA ASN A 246 2.69 -21.71 -10.94
C ASN A 246 3.57 -20.98 -11.96
N ASN A 247 4.08 -19.79 -11.64
CA ASN A 247 4.90 -19.05 -12.59
C ASN A 247 6.37 -19.10 -12.18
N ASN A 248 7.18 -19.77 -13.02
CA ASN A 248 8.65 -19.63 -13.11
C ASN A 248 9.11 -18.19 -13.45
N LYS A 249 8.26 -17.18 -13.23
CA LYS A 249 8.55 -15.77 -13.45
C LYS A 249 9.18 -15.24 -12.16
N LYS A 250 10.36 -14.63 -12.28
CA LYS A 250 10.95 -13.82 -11.21
C LYS A 250 9.85 -12.86 -10.72
N ALA A 251 9.55 -12.88 -9.43
CA ALA A 251 8.66 -11.93 -8.78
C ALA A 251 9.50 -10.93 -7.98
N CYS A 252 9.05 -9.69 -7.90
CA CYS A 252 9.73 -8.62 -7.16
C CYS A 252 8.98 -8.36 -5.86
N TYR A 253 9.35 -9.09 -4.81
CA TYR A 253 8.75 -8.97 -3.49
C TYR A 253 9.76 -8.51 -2.45
N ASN A 254 9.43 -7.49 -1.66
CA ASN A 254 10.25 -7.12 -0.51
C ASN A 254 9.87 -7.94 0.74
N ASN A 255 10.79 -8.00 1.70
CA ASN A 255 10.61 -8.82 2.92
C ASN A 255 9.35 -8.43 3.69
N VAL A 256 9.06 -7.12 3.77
CA VAL A 256 7.86 -6.60 4.45
C VAL A 256 6.61 -7.19 3.82
N TYR A 257 6.46 -7.10 2.50
CA TYR A 257 5.31 -7.67 1.79
C TYR A 257 5.19 -9.19 1.99
N ILE A 258 6.31 -9.92 1.94
CA ILE A 258 6.33 -11.38 2.17
C ILE A 258 5.85 -11.73 3.59
N ASP A 259 6.35 -11.04 4.60
CA ASP A 259 5.98 -11.32 5.99
C ASP A 259 4.52 -10.95 6.27
N MET A 260 4.03 -9.90 5.63
CA MET A 260 2.62 -9.54 5.61
C MET A 260 1.74 -10.64 5.01
N LEU A 261 2.15 -11.21 3.86
CA LEU A 261 1.46 -12.35 3.24
C LEU A 261 1.44 -13.58 4.15
N LYS A 262 2.57 -13.90 4.80
CA LYS A 262 2.66 -15.01 5.76
C LYS A 262 1.73 -14.79 6.95
N LYS A 263 1.68 -13.57 7.50
CA LYS A 263 0.78 -13.21 8.61
C LYS A 263 -0.68 -13.37 8.20
N LYS A 264 -1.08 -12.85 7.04
CA LYS A 264 -2.46 -12.98 6.52
C LYS A 264 -2.84 -14.44 6.29
N THR A 265 -1.95 -15.22 5.67
CA THR A 265 -2.15 -16.66 5.44
C THR A 265 -2.27 -17.44 6.76
N SER A 266 -1.43 -17.14 7.74
CA SER A 266 -1.48 -17.76 9.08
C SER A 266 -2.79 -17.44 9.79
N ASN A 267 -3.27 -16.20 9.72
CA ASN A 267 -4.55 -15.80 10.30
C ASN A 267 -5.73 -16.54 9.66
N ILE A 268 -5.75 -16.67 8.33
CA ILE A 268 -6.80 -17.44 7.63
C ILE A 268 -6.76 -18.92 8.06
N LYS A 269 -5.56 -19.53 8.14
CA LYS A 269 -5.42 -20.91 8.63
C LYS A 269 -5.94 -21.06 10.05
N LYS A 270 -5.63 -20.12 10.96
CA LYS A 270 -6.14 -20.12 12.33
C LYS A 270 -7.67 -20.03 12.37
N ILE A 271 -8.27 -19.12 11.61
CA ILE A 271 -9.73 -18.96 11.53
C ILE A 271 -10.37 -20.23 11.00
N ASN A 272 -9.83 -20.81 9.92
CA ASN A 272 -10.34 -22.07 9.36
C ASN A 272 -10.24 -23.23 10.34
N ASN A 273 -9.15 -23.32 11.11
CA ASN A 273 -9.00 -24.34 12.15
C ASN A 273 -10.01 -24.15 13.29
N VAL A 274 -10.25 -22.91 13.73
CA VAL A 274 -11.26 -22.59 14.76
C VAL A 274 -12.67 -22.90 14.26
N LEU A 275 -12.99 -22.53 13.02
CA LEU A 275 -14.28 -22.84 12.39
C LEU A 275 -14.48 -24.35 12.24
N SER A 276 -13.46 -25.07 11.78
CA SER A 276 -13.49 -26.54 11.66
C SER A 276 -13.72 -27.21 13.01
N LEU A 277 -13.03 -26.75 14.06
CA LEU A 277 -13.24 -27.23 15.43
C LEU A 277 -14.65 -26.93 15.93
N GLY A 278 -15.16 -25.72 15.68
CA GLY A 278 -16.53 -25.33 16.02
C GLY A 278 -17.58 -26.20 15.34
N ILE A 279 -17.42 -26.47 14.04
CA ILE A 279 -18.30 -27.37 13.27
C ILE A 279 -18.24 -28.79 13.82
N ALA A 280 -17.04 -29.30 14.14
CA ALA A 280 -16.88 -30.62 14.72
C ALA A 280 -17.57 -30.75 16.10
N LEU A 281 -17.42 -29.74 16.96
CA LEU A 281 -18.06 -29.70 18.28
C LEU A 281 -19.58 -29.59 18.18
N LEU A 282 -20.11 -28.76 17.27
CA LEU A 282 -21.55 -28.64 17.04
C LEU A 282 -22.13 -29.94 16.47
N GLY A 283 -21.46 -30.55 15.49
CA GLY A 283 -21.85 -31.84 14.93
C GLY A 283 -21.86 -32.95 15.98
N PHE A 284 -20.81 -33.02 16.81
CA PHE A 284 -20.75 -33.97 17.91
C PHE A 284 -21.84 -33.74 18.96
N SER A 285 -22.10 -32.48 19.32
CA SER A 285 -23.18 -32.12 20.27
C SER A 285 -24.56 -32.50 19.73
N LEU A 286 -24.82 -32.30 18.43
CA LEU A 286 -26.06 -32.74 17.79
C LEU A 286 -26.23 -34.26 17.84
N ILE A 287 -25.16 -35.03 17.59
CA ILE A 287 -25.17 -36.48 17.73
C ILE A 287 -25.52 -36.89 19.17
N LEU A 288 -24.92 -36.25 20.18
CA LEU A 288 -25.25 -36.51 21.59
C LEU A 288 -26.71 -36.23 21.91
N ILE A 289 -27.28 -35.13 21.42
CA ILE A 289 -28.70 -34.78 21.59
C ILE A 289 -29.61 -35.83 20.94
N LEU A 290 -29.27 -36.29 19.72
CA LEU A 290 -30.03 -37.33 19.02
C LEU A 290 -29.98 -38.67 19.76
N ILE A 291 -28.81 -39.07 20.26
CA ILE A 291 -28.65 -40.28 21.09
C ILE A 291 -29.48 -40.14 22.38
N TYR A 292 -29.43 -38.99 23.05
CA TYR A 292 -30.23 -38.76 24.26
C TYR A 292 -31.74 -38.85 24.00
N LYS A 293 -32.21 -38.31 22.88
CA LYS A 293 -33.65 -38.21 22.58
C LYS A 293 -34.24 -39.49 21.96
N PHE A 294 -33.48 -40.21 21.13
CA PHE A 294 -34.00 -41.31 20.30
C PHE A 294 -33.38 -42.68 20.60
N SER A 295 -32.36 -42.77 21.46
CA SER A 295 -31.75 -44.05 21.86
C SER A 295 -32.27 -44.51 23.24
N PRO A 296 -32.33 -45.83 23.54
CA PRO A 296 -32.70 -46.35 24.86
C PRO A 296 -31.84 -45.81 26.03
N LEU A 297 -30.66 -45.22 25.76
CA LEU A 297 -29.82 -44.54 26.74
C LEU A 297 -30.51 -43.35 27.44
N GLY A 298 -31.34 -42.57 26.74
CA GLY A 298 -32.09 -41.46 27.38
C GLY A 298 -33.09 -41.97 28.43
N SER A 299 -33.76 -43.09 28.14
CA SER A 299 -34.66 -43.76 29.08
C SER A 299 -33.93 -44.38 30.28
N LEU A 300 -32.70 -44.88 30.08
CA LEU A 300 -31.82 -45.42 31.11
C LEU A 300 -31.28 -44.33 32.05
N LEU A 301 -30.82 -43.19 31.51
CA LEU A 301 -30.39 -42.04 32.31
C LEU A 301 -31.54 -41.45 33.12
N ARG A 302 -32.75 -41.35 32.54
CA ARG A 302 -33.96 -40.93 33.25
C ARG A 302 -34.35 -41.92 34.35
N ARG A 303 -34.20 -43.23 34.11
CA ARG A 303 -34.39 -44.27 35.15
C ARG A 303 -33.36 -44.14 36.29
N TYR A 304 -32.09 -43.91 35.98
CA TYR A 304 -31.04 -43.76 36.99
C TYR A 304 -31.23 -42.51 37.87
N THR A 305 -31.56 -41.37 37.27
CA THR A 305 -31.87 -40.13 38.01
C THR A 305 -33.13 -40.27 38.84
N LYS A 306 -34.18 -40.92 38.32
CA LYS A 306 -35.41 -41.21 39.08
C LYS A 306 -35.15 -42.16 40.26
N LYS A 307 -34.31 -43.18 40.07
CA LYS A 307 -33.91 -44.12 41.12
C LYS A 307 -33.08 -43.44 42.23
N LYS A 308 -32.26 -42.44 41.88
CA LYS A 308 -31.51 -41.65 42.87
C LYS A 308 -32.42 -40.75 43.71
N ILE A 309 -33.42 -40.11 43.09
CA ILE A 309 -34.43 -39.31 43.80
C ILE A 309 -35.30 -40.19 44.71
N GLU A 310 -35.64 -41.40 44.28
CA GLU A 310 -36.39 -42.38 45.08
C GLU A 310 -35.58 -42.87 46.30
N VAL A 311 -34.27 -43.10 46.15
CA VAL A 311 -33.38 -43.46 47.26
C VAL A 311 -33.20 -42.30 48.26
N ASP A 312 -33.00 -41.06 47.78
CA ASP A 312 -32.91 -39.87 48.66
C ASP A 312 -34.24 -39.58 49.37
N LYS A 313 -35.39 -39.86 48.72
CA LYS A 313 -36.72 -39.72 49.34
C LYS A 313 -36.95 -40.80 50.40
N ASN A 314 -36.55 -42.05 50.15
CA ASN A 314 -36.66 -43.13 51.12
C ASN A 314 -35.71 -42.94 52.31
N MET A 315 -34.50 -42.39 52.12
CA MET A 315 -33.62 -42.02 53.25
C MET A 315 -34.22 -40.94 54.15
N ASN A 316 -34.92 -39.94 53.59
CA ASN A 316 -35.62 -38.93 54.40
C ASN A 316 -36.86 -39.50 55.13
N GLU A 317 -37.55 -40.48 54.54
CA GLU A 317 -38.69 -41.17 55.17
C GLU A 317 -38.24 -42.12 56.29
N GLU A 318 -37.15 -42.87 56.13
CA GLU A 318 -36.58 -43.74 57.16
C GLU A 318 -36.04 -42.93 58.36
N VAL A 319 -35.35 -41.81 58.12
CA VAL A 319 -34.83 -40.94 59.20
C VAL A 319 -35.96 -40.24 59.97
N MET A 320 -37.08 -39.90 59.32
CA MET A 320 -38.26 -39.36 60.02
C MET A 320 -39.08 -40.42 60.77
N SER A 321 -39.01 -41.69 60.34
CA SER A 321 -39.74 -42.81 60.97
C SER A 321 -39.06 -43.29 62.26
N GLU A 322 -37.72 -43.23 62.35
CA GLU A 322 -36.99 -43.57 63.59
C GLU A 322 -37.15 -42.54 64.70
N LEU A 323 -37.47 -41.28 64.37
CA LEU A 323 -37.66 -40.20 65.36
C LEU A 323 -39.05 -40.20 66.04
N TYR A 324 -40.03 -40.95 65.53
CA TYR A 324 -41.41 -40.95 66.05
C TYR A 324 -41.80 -42.16 66.92
N ASN A 325 -40.93 -43.15 67.10
CA ASN A 325 -41.28 -44.40 67.81
C ASN A 325 -40.86 -44.46 69.28
N ASN A 326 -40.43 -43.34 69.89
CA ASN A 326 -40.12 -43.28 71.32
C ASN A 326 -40.88 -42.14 72.03
N SER A 327 -42.19 -42.31 72.20
CA SER A 327 -42.92 -41.64 73.28
C SER A 327 -44.03 -42.55 73.82
N GLU A 328 -43.69 -43.21 74.92
CA GLU A 328 -44.50 -43.69 76.05
C GLU A 328 -46.04 -43.78 75.92
N ASN A 329 -46.53 -45.01 76.15
CA ASN A 329 -47.57 -45.37 77.11
C ASN A 329 -48.75 -44.40 77.35
N GLU A 330 -49.95 -44.74 76.85
CA GLU A 330 -51.12 -44.97 77.71
C GLU A 330 -52.30 -45.63 76.97
N LYS A 331 -52.81 -46.71 77.58
CA LYS A 331 -54.18 -47.27 77.56
C LYS A 331 -54.91 -47.47 76.22
N SER A 332 -55.14 -48.75 75.97
CA SER A 332 -56.16 -49.36 75.10
C SER A 332 -57.59 -48.91 75.42
N TYR A 333 -58.45 -48.73 74.40
CA TYR A 333 -59.81 -49.31 74.31
C TYR A 333 -60.47 -49.11 72.91
N ILE A 334 -60.92 -50.24 72.34
CA ILE A 334 -62.21 -50.54 71.65
C ILE A 334 -62.67 -49.71 70.42
N SER A 335 -62.54 -50.34 69.24
CA SER A 335 -63.59 -50.92 68.37
C SER A 335 -64.83 -50.12 67.85
N TYR A 336 -64.86 -50.02 66.50
CA TYR A 336 -65.95 -50.14 65.49
C TYR A 336 -67.12 -49.13 65.29
N TYR A 337 -67.43 -48.98 63.98
CA TYR A 337 -68.61 -48.43 63.25
C TYR A 337 -68.63 -46.91 62.96
N SER A 338 -69.01 -46.37 61.78
CA SER A 338 -69.73 -46.91 60.61
C SER A 338 -69.68 -45.94 59.39
N VAL A 339 -69.55 -46.52 58.18
CA VAL A 339 -70.28 -46.28 56.90
C VAL A 339 -70.28 -44.89 56.21
N SER A 340 -70.13 -44.97 54.88
CA SER A 340 -70.37 -43.97 53.84
C SER A 340 -71.58 -43.05 54.05
N HIS A 341 -71.35 -41.75 54.21
CA HIS A 341 -71.66 -40.69 53.23
C HIS A 341 -71.08 -39.35 53.70
#